data_AF-A0A246ADV0-F1
#
_entry.id   AF-A0A246ADV0-F1
#
_cell.length_a   1.000
_cell.length_b   1.000
_cell.length_c   1.000
_cell.angle_alpha   90.00
_cell.angle_beta   90.00
_cell.angle_gamma   90.00
#
_symmetry.space_group_name_H-M   'P 1'
#
loop_
_entity.id
_entity.type
_entity.pdbx_description
1 polymer ?
#
loop_
_entity_poly.entity_id
_entity_poly.type
_entity_poly.pdbx_seq_one_letter_code
_entity_poly.pdbx_strand_id
1 'polypeptide(L)'
;MDITNNLINEIIQISNSNIPSDDWDNFTLNIYAINKMISVKSFYEKNGEIISFDPEENGEDVTLKIKKLREELYKLSPNKGAWYTCIITVTSDGKFNIDFDYDEKPEFKYDPSPDKFIDDLKVFPRDKDLVPEWLNDILLKN
;
A
#
# COMPACT_ATOMS: atom_id res chain seq x y z
N MET A 1 -13.39 0.59 -18.15
CA MET A 1 -12.19 1.07 -17.45
C MET A 1 -12.04 0.20 -16.22
N ASP A 2 -10.87 -0.42 -16.04
CA ASP A 2 -10.60 -1.38 -14.96
C ASP A 2 -10.80 -0.71 -13.58
N ILE A 3 -11.54 -1.36 -12.67
CA ILE A 3 -11.85 -0.83 -11.33
C ILE A 3 -10.57 -0.53 -10.54
N THR A 4 -9.52 -1.33 -10.77
CA THR A 4 -8.20 -1.16 -10.13
C THR A 4 -7.53 0.15 -10.58
N ASN A 5 -7.53 0.43 -11.89
CA ASN A 5 -7.00 1.69 -12.44
C ASN A 5 -7.76 2.91 -11.91
N ASN A 6 -9.08 2.81 -11.74
CA ASN A 6 -9.86 3.90 -11.15
C ASN A 6 -9.45 4.14 -9.68
N LEU A 7 -9.29 3.09 -8.89
CA LEU A 7 -8.85 3.21 -7.49
C LEU A 7 -7.44 3.79 -7.38
N ILE A 8 -6.52 3.39 -8.25
CA ILE A 8 -5.15 3.94 -8.29
C ILE A 8 -5.19 5.44 -8.59
N ASN A 9 -5.97 5.86 -9.60
CA ASN A 9 -6.11 7.28 -9.93
C ASN A 9 -6.74 8.09 -8.79
N GLU A 10 -7.76 7.54 -8.10
CA GLU A 10 -8.36 8.19 -6.93
C GLU A 10 -7.34 8.35 -5.79
N ILE A 11 -6.53 7.33 -5.49
CA ILE A 11 -5.47 7.40 -4.47
C ILE A 11 -4.45 8.50 -4.83
N ILE A 12 -4.02 8.55 -6.08
CA ILE A 12 -3.07 9.56 -6.59
C ILE A 12 -3.68 10.96 -6.49
N GLN A 13 -4.93 11.15 -6.91
CA GLN A 13 -5.60 12.45 -6.91
C GLN A 13 -5.81 12.99 -5.50
N ILE A 14 -6.29 12.14 -4.58
CA ILE A 14 -6.46 12.50 -3.16
C ILE A 14 -5.10 12.87 -2.57
N SER A 15 -4.06 12.05 -2.78
CA SER A 15 -2.75 12.33 -2.21
C SER A 15 -2.15 13.63 -2.77
N ASN A 16 -2.28 13.86 -4.08
CA ASN A 16 -1.79 15.07 -4.73
C ASN A 16 -2.47 16.35 -4.22
N SER A 17 -3.79 16.31 -3.96
CA SER A 17 -4.53 17.48 -3.45
C SER A 17 -4.15 17.89 -2.02
N ASN A 18 -3.44 17.02 -1.30
CA ASN A 18 -2.95 17.25 0.05
C ASN A 18 -1.47 17.68 0.11
N ILE A 19 -0.78 17.78 -1.03
CA ILE A 19 0.59 18.30 -1.06
C ILE A 19 0.53 19.82 -0.87
N PRO A 20 1.22 20.40 0.13
CA PRO A 20 1.14 21.83 0.47
C PRO A 20 1.95 22.74 -0.47
N SER A 21 2.29 22.26 -1.67
CA SER A 21 3.14 22.95 -2.65
C SER A 21 2.68 22.60 -4.06
N ASP A 22 2.78 23.55 -4.98
CA ASP A 22 2.54 23.33 -6.42
C ASP A 22 3.83 23.01 -7.18
N ASP A 23 4.99 23.34 -6.61
CA ASP A 23 6.32 23.20 -7.25
C ASP A 23 7.09 21.94 -6.78
N TRP A 24 6.44 20.78 -6.73
CA TRP A 24 7.11 19.51 -6.40
C TRP A 24 7.60 18.79 -7.67
N ASP A 25 8.68 18.02 -7.55
CA ASP A 25 9.28 17.26 -8.67
C ASP A 25 8.63 15.88 -8.82
N ASN A 26 8.49 15.18 -7.69
CA ASN A 26 7.77 13.92 -7.56
C ASN A 26 7.17 13.77 -6.15
N PHE A 27 6.20 12.87 -6.00
CA PHE A 27 5.79 12.38 -4.69
C PHE A 27 5.70 10.85 -4.67
N THR A 28 5.88 10.29 -3.48
CA THR A 28 5.85 8.84 -3.25
C THR A 28 4.93 8.49 -2.09
N LEU A 29 4.16 7.43 -2.26
CA LEU A 29 3.33 6.79 -1.23
C LEU A 29 3.88 5.39 -0.96
N ASN A 30 4.37 5.15 0.25
CA ASN A 30 4.74 3.83 0.75
C ASN A 30 3.59 3.30 1.60
N ILE A 31 2.90 2.30 1.05
CA ILE A 31 1.69 1.73 1.63
C ILE A 31 2.02 0.35 2.18
N TYR A 32 1.68 0.10 3.44
CA TYR A 32 1.82 -1.20 4.10
C TYR A 32 0.43 -1.66 4.53
N ALA A 33 0.04 -2.87 4.15
CA ALA A 33 -1.32 -3.35 4.36
C ALA A 33 -1.39 -4.80 4.83
N ILE A 34 -2.18 -5.00 5.88
CA ILE A 34 -2.74 -6.28 6.32
C ILE A 34 -4.23 -6.06 6.64
N ASN A 35 -5.01 -7.12 6.82
CA ASN A 35 -6.48 -7.09 6.87
C ASN A 35 -7.07 -5.99 7.76
N LYS A 36 -6.49 -5.81 8.96
CA LYS A 36 -6.97 -4.85 9.97
C LYS A 36 -6.08 -3.62 10.14
N MET A 37 -5.09 -3.41 9.27
CA MET A 37 -4.14 -2.31 9.42
C MET A 37 -3.59 -1.88 8.07
N ILE A 38 -3.77 -0.59 7.76
CA ILE A 38 -3.14 0.09 6.63
C ILE A 38 -2.31 1.23 7.21
N SER A 39 -1.09 1.39 6.70
CA SER A 39 -0.22 2.52 7.00
C SER A 39 0.27 3.13 5.70
N VAL A 40 0.18 4.46 5.59
CA VAL A 40 0.70 5.22 4.46
C VAL A 40 1.80 6.14 4.97
N LYS A 41 2.99 6.07 4.37
CA LYS A 41 4.05 7.06 4.54
C LYS A 41 4.19 7.80 3.21
N SER A 42 4.06 9.11 3.24
CA SER A 42 3.98 9.93 2.03
C SER A 42 4.95 11.09 2.08
N PHE A 43 5.62 11.31 0.95
CA PHE A 43 6.68 12.30 0.81
C PHE A 43 6.60 12.95 -0.57
N TYR A 44 6.93 14.22 -0.66
CA TYR A 44 7.19 14.89 -1.94
C TYR A 44 8.60 15.45 -1.95
N GLU A 45 9.19 15.53 -3.14
CA GLU A 45 10.50 16.15 -3.38
C GLU A 45 10.31 17.57 -3.90
N LYS A 46 11.05 18.52 -3.34
CA LYS A 46 11.10 19.91 -3.80
C LYS A 46 12.52 20.43 -3.69
N ASN A 47 13.12 20.82 -4.82
CA ASN A 47 14.49 21.35 -4.85
C ASN A 47 15.54 20.39 -4.22
N GLY A 48 15.34 19.08 -4.35
CA GLY A 48 16.19 18.06 -3.73
C GLY A 48 15.92 17.79 -2.25
N GLU A 49 14.95 18.46 -1.62
CA GLU A 49 14.51 18.16 -0.26
C GLU A 49 13.31 17.20 -0.27
N ILE A 50 13.34 16.19 0.59
CA ILE A 50 12.23 15.24 0.79
C ILE A 50 11.41 15.70 1.99
N ILE A 51 10.12 15.98 1.76
CA ILE A 51 9.21 16.55 2.77
C ILE A 51 8.04 15.60 2.96
N SER A 52 7.77 15.21 4.20
CA SER A 52 6.60 14.38 4.54
C SER A 52 5.30 15.20 4.52
N PHE A 53 4.21 14.60 4.10
CA PHE A 53 2.87 15.19 4.17
C PHE A 53 1.84 14.14 4.58
N ASP A 54 0.68 14.55 5.11
CA ASP A 54 -0.44 13.67 5.40
C ASP A 54 -1.34 13.56 4.14
N PRO A 55 -1.52 12.37 3.55
CA PRO A 55 -2.30 12.22 2.32
C PRO A 55 -3.82 12.29 2.59
N GLU A 56 -4.24 12.38 3.85
CA GLU A 56 -5.64 12.48 4.28
C GLU A 56 -5.94 13.81 5.03
N GLU A 57 -5.04 14.81 4.98
CA GLU A 57 -5.19 16.10 5.69
C GLU A 57 -6.56 16.77 5.43
N ASN A 58 -7.05 16.71 4.19
CA ASN A 58 -8.33 17.27 3.75
C ASN A 58 -9.56 16.38 4.09
N GLY A 59 -9.37 15.24 4.76
CA GLY A 59 -10.42 14.35 5.24
C GLY A 59 -10.97 13.35 4.22
N GLU A 60 -10.38 13.26 3.03
CA GLU A 60 -10.69 12.19 2.07
C GLU A 60 -9.95 10.89 2.46
N ASP A 61 -10.70 9.78 2.55
CA ASP A 61 -10.20 8.49 3.06
C ASP A 61 -9.44 7.71 1.99
N VAL A 62 -8.12 7.91 1.93
CA VAL A 62 -7.21 7.16 1.04
C VAL A 62 -7.11 5.70 1.50
N THR A 63 -7.16 5.43 2.81
CA THR A 63 -7.06 4.07 3.34
C THR A 63 -8.19 3.15 2.86
N LEU A 64 -9.41 3.67 2.71
CA LEU A 64 -10.55 2.93 2.17
C LEU A 64 -10.35 2.58 0.69
N LYS A 65 -9.75 3.49 -0.09
CA LYS A 65 -9.42 3.22 -1.51
C LYS A 65 -8.33 2.17 -1.62
N ILE A 66 -7.30 2.25 -0.78
CA ILE A 66 -6.23 1.26 -0.68
C ILE A 66 -6.78 -0.12 -0.31
N LYS A 67 -7.68 -0.19 0.68
CA LYS A 67 -8.34 -1.43 1.08
C LYS A 67 -9.08 -2.07 -0.11
N LYS A 68 -9.87 -1.29 -0.83
CA LYS A 68 -10.59 -1.76 -2.03
C LYS A 68 -9.63 -2.22 -3.12
N LEU A 69 -8.54 -1.48 -3.36
CA LEU A 69 -7.52 -1.87 -4.33
C LEU A 69 -6.90 -3.22 -3.98
N ARG A 70 -6.61 -3.43 -2.69
CA ARG A 70 -6.10 -4.71 -2.16
C ARG A 70 -7.08 -5.86 -2.40
N GLU A 71 -8.37 -5.64 -2.16
CA GLU A 71 -9.42 -6.63 -2.40
C GLU A 71 -9.60 -6.94 -3.89
N GLU A 72 -9.61 -5.93 -4.76
CA GLU A 72 -9.78 -6.13 -6.21
C GLU A 72 -8.57 -6.83 -6.84
N LEU A 73 -7.34 -6.46 -6.46
CA LEU A 73 -6.13 -7.13 -6.96
C LEU A 73 -6.04 -8.58 -6.49
N TYR A 74 -6.48 -8.89 -5.27
CA TYR A 74 -6.58 -10.27 -4.80
C TYR A 74 -7.52 -11.11 -5.67
N LYS A 75 -8.68 -10.58 -6.09
CA LYS A 75 -9.62 -11.30 -6.97
C LYS A 75 -9.00 -11.68 -8.32
N LEU A 76 -8.03 -10.92 -8.81
CA LEU A 76 -7.34 -11.19 -10.07
C LEU A 76 -6.28 -12.30 -9.96
N SER A 77 -5.74 -12.56 -8.77
CA SER A 77 -4.72 -13.58 -8.54
C SER A 77 -4.81 -14.17 -7.12
N PRO A 78 -5.91 -14.87 -6.79
CA PRO A 78 -6.23 -15.26 -5.41
C PRO A 78 -5.23 -16.25 -4.83
N ASN A 79 -4.54 -17.03 -5.65
CA ASN A 79 -3.52 -17.98 -5.21
C ASN A 79 -2.31 -17.31 -4.50
N LYS A 80 -1.99 -16.07 -4.87
CA LYS A 80 -0.87 -15.30 -4.28
C LYS A 80 -1.22 -14.61 -2.96
N GLY A 81 -2.50 -14.63 -2.56
CA GLY A 81 -2.98 -13.76 -1.48
C GLY A 81 -2.94 -12.28 -1.86
N ALA A 82 -3.16 -11.42 -0.88
CA ALA A 82 -3.06 -9.97 -1.05
C ALA A 82 -1.61 -9.49 -0.87
N TRP A 83 -1.25 -8.42 -1.59
CA TRP A 83 0.04 -7.75 -1.41
C TRP A 83 0.17 -7.17 0.01
N TYR A 84 1.42 -7.01 0.45
CA TYR A 84 1.77 -6.44 1.76
C TYR A 84 2.29 -5.01 1.65
N THR A 85 3.05 -4.71 0.60
CA THR A 85 3.60 -3.38 0.36
C THR A 85 3.19 -2.91 -1.03
N CYS A 86 2.88 -1.62 -1.15
CA CYS A 86 2.67 -0.95 -2.44
C CYS A 86 3.42 0.38 -2.42
N ILE A 87 4.24 0.63 -3.44
CA ILE A 87 4.96 1.89 -3.62
C ILE A 87 4.41 2.56 -4.88
N ILE A 88 3.84 3.76 -4.70
CA ILE A 88 3.36 4.60 -5.80
C ILE A 88 4.28 5.81 -5.90
N THR A 89 4.90 6.02 -7.05
CA THR A 89 5.70 7.22 -7.34
C THR A 89 5.07 7.97 -8.49
N VAL A 90 4.86 9.28 -8.33
CA VAL A 90 4.21 10.16 -9.29
C VAL A 90 5.13 11.33 -9.59
N THR A 91 5.36 11.62 -10.87
CA THR A 91 6.13 12.79 -11.32
C THR A 91 5.20 13.97 -11.62
N SER A 92 5.74 15.19 -11.55
CA SER A 92 4.97 16.42 -11.77
C SER A 92 4.36 16.56 -13.16
N ASP A 93 4.86 15.81 -14.15
CA ASP A 93 4.26 15.69 -15.49
C ASP A 93 3.08 14.70 -15.56
N GLY A 94 2.65 14.14 -14.42
CA GLY A 94 1.49 13.26 -14.29
C GLY A 94 1.76 11.79 -14.62
N LYS A 95 3.00 11.40 -14.90
CA LYS A 95 3.35 9.97 -15.01
C LYS A 95 3.43 9.36 -13.62
N PHE A 96 3.15 8.06 -13.54
CA PHE A 96 3.31 7.32 -12.30
C PHE A 96 3.83 5.91 -12.54
N ASN A 97 4.49 5.37 -11.53
CA ASN A 97 4.87 3.97 -11.41
C ASN A 97 4.24 3.39 -10.14
N ILE A 98 3.85 2.12 -10.21
CA ILE A 98 3.32 1.38 -9.07
C ILE A 98 4.04 0.04 -8.97
N ASP A 99 4.49 -0.28 -7.76
CA ASP A 99 5.15 -1.54 -7.44
C ASP A 99 4.43 -2.22 -6.28
N PHE A 100 4.21 -3.53 -6.40
CA PHE A 100 3.51 -4.34 -5.40
C PHE A 100 4.41 -5.46 -4.91
N ASP A 101 4.65 -5.49 -3.60
CA ASP A 101 5.38 -6.56 -2.94
C ASP A 101 4.41 -7.49 -2.21
N TYR A 102 4.50 -8.78 -2.53
CA TYR A 102 3.70 -9.84 -1.95
C TYR A 102 4.48 -10.69 -0.95
N ASP A 103 5.80 -10.58 -0.91
CA ASP A 103 6.68 -11.61 -0.36
C ASP A 103 7.55 -11.08 0.77
N GLU A 104 7.93 -9.80 0.76
CA GLU A 104 8.67 -9.21 1.87
C GLU A 104 7.76 -8.85 3.07
N LYS A 105 8.33 -8.96 4.28
CA LYS A 105 7.60 -8.59 5.50
C LYS A 105 7.39 -7.07 5.53
N PRO A 106 6.15 -6.55 5.67
CA PRO A 106 5.89 -5.13 5.60
C PRO A 106 6.49 -4.36 6.78
N GLU A 107 7.14 -3.23 6.50
CA GLU A 107 7.84 -2.37 7.46
C GLU A 107 6.93 -1.32 8.13
N PHE A 108 5.92 -1.81 8.86
CA PHE A 108 5.08 -0.94 9.68
C PHE A 108 5.91 -0.17 10.71
N LYS A 109 5.51 1.07 11.03
CA LYS A 109 6.14 1.86 12.10
C LYS A 109 6.08 1.15 13.46
N TYR A 110 5.00 0.42 13.70
CA TYR A 110 4.82 -0.44 14.86
C TYR A 110 4.49 -1.84 14.36
N ASP A 111 5.38 -2.79 14.66
CA ASP A 111 5.23 -4.17 14.21
C ASP A 111 3.88 -4.75 14.66
N PRO A 112 3.04 -5.23 13.72
CA PRO A 112 1.85 -5.99 14.05
C PRO A 112 2.22 -7.24 14.84
N SER A 113 1.35 -7.65 15.78
CA SER A 113 1.50 -8.95 16.43
C SER A 113 1.38 -10.10 15.41
N PRO A 114 2.02 -11.26 15.66
CA PRO A 114 1.93 -12.43 14.78
C PRO A 114 0.50 -12.81 14.39
N ASP A 115 -0.44 -12.75 15.34
CA ASP A 115 -1.87 -13.04 15.10
C ASP A 115 -2.51 -12.17 14.01
N LYS A 116 -2.04 -10.93 13.83
CA LYS A 116 -2.58 -10.04 12.78
C LYS A 116 -2.18 -10.50 11.39
N PHE A 117 -1.00 -11.09 11.23
CA PHE A 117 -0.58 -11.70 9.96
C PHE A 117 -1.33 -13.00 9.69
N ILE A 118 -1.61 -13.80 10.72
CA ILE A 118 -2.44 -15.00 10.60
C ILE A 118 -3.88 -14.63 10.23
N ASP A 119 -4.44 -13.59 10.82
CA ASP A 119 -5.76 -13.04 10.46
C ASP A 119 -5.80 -12.57 9.01
N ASP A 120 -4.73 -11.91 8.53
CA ASP A 120 -4.60 -11.53 7.13
C ASP A 120 -4.60 -12.74 6.20
N LEU A 121 -3.81 -13.77 6.50
CA LEU A 121 -3.75 -15.00 5.72
C LEU A 121 -5.09 -15.76 5.69
N LYS A 122 -5.90 -15.66 6.76
CA LYS A 122 -7.25 -16.25 6.78
C LYS A 122 -8.21 -15.55 5.83
N VAL A 123 -8.08 -14.24 5.66
CA VAL A 123 -8.93 -13.44 4.75
C VAL A 123 -8.43 -13.51 3.31
N PHE A 124 -7.11 -13.49 3.13
CA PHE A 124 -6.43 -13.56 1.84
C PHE A 124 -5.54 -14.80 1.79
N PRO A 125 -6.13 -16.00 1.69
CA PRO A 125 -5.38 -17.24 1.66
C PRO A 125 -4.40 -17.28 0.49
N ARG A 126 -3.29 -17.97 0.73
CA ARG A 126 -2.24 -18.22 -0.24
C ARG A 126 -2.15 -19.71 -0.50
N ASP A 127 -1.78 -20.09 -1.72
CA ASP A 127 -1.34 -21.46 -1.97
C ASP A 127 -0.10 -21.74 -1.11
N LYS A 128 0.05 -22.98 -0.66
CA LYS A 128 1.10 -23.38 0.30
C LYS A 128 2.51 -22.98 -0.17
N ASP A 129 2.78 -23.11 -1.46
CA ASP A 129 4.09 -22.82 -2.06
C ASP A 129 4.31 -21.31 -2.31
N LEU A 130 3.29 -20.47 -2.07
CA LEU A 130 3.31 -19.01 -2.21
C LEU A 130 3.22 -18.29 -0.86
N VAL A 131 3.33 -19.04 0.25
CA VAL A 131 3.47 -18.46 1.59
C VAL A 131 4.93 -18.06 1.80
N PRO A 132 5.24 -16.77 2.06
CA PRO A 132 6.60 -16.33 2.30
C PRO A 132 7.23 -16.98 3.54
N GLU A 133 8.55 -17.13 3.55
CA GLU A 133 9.28 -17.81 4.63
C GLU A 133 9.01 -17.19 6.01
N TRP A 134 9.01 -15.86 6.11
CA TRP A 134 8.73 -15.16 7.36
C TRP A 134 7.31 -15.43 7.89
N LEU A 135 6.34 -15.68 7.01
CA LEU A 135 4.97 -15.99 7.40
C LEU A 135 4.85 -17.46 7.81
N ASN A 136 5.55 -18.37 7.11
CA ASN A 136 5.67 -19.76 7.54
C ASN A 136 6.30 -19.87 8.94
N ASP A 137 7.33 -19.08 9.22
CA ASP A 137 7.95 -19.01 10.55
C ASP A 137 6.97 -18.58 11.65
N ILE A 138 6.04 -17.67 11.33
CA ILE A 138 4.96 -17.26 12.24
C ILE A 138 3.99 -18.43 12.45
N LEU A 139 3.61 -19.14 11.40
CA LEU A 139 2.66 -20.27 11.47
C LEU A 139 3.21 -21.46 12.24
N LEU A 140 4.53 -21.70 12.20
CA LEU A 140 5.17 -22.80 12.93
C LEU A 140 5.33 -22.52 14.43
N LYS A 141 5.24 -21.25 14.84
CA LYS A 141 5.45 -20.79 16.23
C LYS A 141 4.15 -20.54 17.00
N ASN A 142 3.00 -20.54 16.33
CA ASN A 142 1.65 -20.38 16.93
C ASN A 142 0.88 -21.70 16.90
#